data_AF-A0A7C5X5K3-F1
#
_entry.id   AF-A0A7C5X5K3-F1
#
_cell.length_a   1.000
_cell.length_b   1.000
_cell.length_c   1.000
_cell.angle_alpha   90.00
_cell.angle_beta   90.00
_cell.angle_gamma   90.00
#
_symmetry.space_group_name_H-M   'P 1'
#
loop_
_entity.id
_entity.type
_entity.pdbx_description
1 polymer ?
#
loop_
_entity_poly.entity_id
_entity_poly.type
_entity_poly.pdbx_seq_one_letter_code
_entity_poly.pdbx_strand_id
1 'polypeptide(L)' 'MKKGYKEALERAGIKVLDVYRGKEEDVLRVQYKGRVILVNLKRFYDTMRPEELVKVVLSQVEK' A
#
# COMPACT_ATOMS: atom_id res chain seq x y z
N MET A 1 -1.96 -9.22 3.41
CA MET A 1 -2.50 -7.96 3.98
C MET A 1 -3.68 -8.27 4.89
N LYS A 2 -3.65 -7.77 6.14
CA LYS A 2 -4.77 -7.89 7.09
C LYS A 2 -5.89 -6.90 6.72
N LYS A 3 -7.14 -7.21 7.09
CA LYS A 3 -8.36 -6.45 6.72
C LYS A 3 -8.23 -4.93 6.97
N GLY A 4 -7.71 -4.54 8.13
CA GLY A 4 -7.60 -3.12 8.53
C GLY A 4 -6.64 -2.27 7.68
N TYR A 5 -5.63 -2.86 7.03
CA TYR A 5 -4.71 -2.09 6.16
C TYR A 5 -5.38 -1.72 4.84
N LYS A 6 -6.15 -2.65 4.29
CA LYS A 6 -6.90 -2.40 3.05
C LYS A 6 -7.92 -1.29 3.27
N GLU A 7 -8.67 -1.35 4.37
CA GLU A 7 -9.65 -0.32 4.73
C GLU A 7 -9.01 1.05 4.94
N ALA A 8 -7.83 1.11 5.57
CA ALA A 8 -7.10 2.37 5.76
C ALA A 8 -6.64 2.99 4.42
N LEU A 9 -6.14 2.17 3.50
CA LEU A 9 -5.74 2.62 2.16
C LEU A 9 -6.96 3.10 1.34
N GLU A 10 -8.06 2.36 1.38
CA GLU A 10 -9.29 2.73 0.67
C GLU A 10 -9.88 4.04 1.18
N ARG A 11 -9.86 4.28 2.51
CA ARG A 11 -10.27 5.57 3.11
C ARG A 11 -9.40 6.74 2.66
N ALA A 12 -8.13 6.49 2.32
CA ALA A 12 -7.22 7.48 1.77
C ALA A 12 -7.35 7.66 0.24
N GLY A 13 -8.35 7.01 -0.40
CA GLY A 13 -8.56 7.07 -1.84
C GLY A 13 -7.60 6.19 -2.65
N ILE A 14 -6.88 5.27 -1.99
CA ILE A 14 -5.96 4.33 -2.61
C ILE A 14 -6.66 2.97 -2.73
N LYS A 15 -7.00 2.58 -3.96
CA LYS A 15 -7.63 1.28 -4.22
C LYS A 15 -6.56 0.23 -4.47
N VAL A 16 -6.50 -0.80 -3.63
CA VAL A 16 -5.60 -1.94 -3.84
C VAL A 16 -6.15 -2.85 -4.93
N LEU A 17 -5.37 -3.05 -5.99
CA LEU A 17 -5.71 -3.95 -7.10
C LEU A 17 -5.14 -5.34 -6.88
N ASP A 18 -3.82 -5.42 -6.65
CA ASP A 18 -3.09 -6.67 -6.44
C ASP A 18 -1.99 -6.49 -5.38
N VAL A 19 -1.60 -7.59 -4.75
CA VAL A 19 -0.47 -7.65 -3.81
C VAL A 19 0.44 -8.80 -4.21
N TYR A 20 1.65 -8.47 -4.65
CA TYR A 20 2.69 -9.44 -4.96
C TYR A 20 3.58 -9.61 -3.74
N ARG A 21 3.71 -10.83 -3.24
CA ARG A 21 4.51 -11.12 -2.05
C ARG A 21 5.85 -11.69 -2.46
N GLY A 22 6.93 -10.95 -2.19
CA GLY A 22 8.30 -11.39 -2.42
C GLY A 22 8.93 -11.98 -1.17
N LYS A 23 10.18 -12.45 -1.30
CA LYS A 23 10.97 -12.93 -0.15
C LYS A 23 11.44 -11.77 0.74
N GLU A 24 11.78 -10.63 0.16
CA GLU A 24 12.38 -9.49 0.86
C GLU A 24 11.46 -8.25 0.90
N GLU A 25 10.60 -8.09 -0.11
CA GLU A 25 9.66 -6.98 -0.24
C GLU A 25 8.32 -7.46 -0.80
N ASP A 26 7.27 -6.73 -0.48
CA ASP A 26 5.94 -6.89 -1.07
C ASP A 26 5.69 -5.73 -2.03
N VAL A 27 5.13 -6.01 -3.20
CA VAL A 27 4.75 -4.99 -4.17
C VAL A 27 3.25 -4.84 -4.18
N LEU A 28 2.79 -3.63 -3.89
CA LEU A 28 1.39 -3.24 -3.98
C LEU A 28 1.11 -2.64 -5.35
N ARG A 29 0.14 -3.19 -6.05
CA ARG A 29 -0.44 -2.54 -7.22
C ARG A 29 -1.67 -1.78 -6.79
N VAL A 30 -1.62 -0.45 -6.87
CA VAL A 30 -2.70 0.42 -6.42
C VAL A 30 -3.21 1.31 -7.53
N GLN A 31 -4.47 1.72 -7.43
CA GLN A 31 -5.04 2.79 -8.22
C GLN A 31 -5.23 4.03 -7.33
N TYR A 32 -4.67 5.15 -7.77
CA TYR A 32 -4.76 6.44 -7.09
C TYR A 32 -4.95 7.56 -8.14
N LYS A 33 -5.96 8.41 -7.95
CA LYS A 33 -6.31 9.50 -8.90
C LYS A 33 -6.39 9.04 -10.37
N GLY A 34 -6.95 7.86 -10.61
CA GLY A 34 -7.10 7.27 -11.96
C GLY A 34 -5.83 6.64 -12.54
N ARG A 35 -4.68 6.74 -11.87
CA ARG A 35 -3.41 6.13 -12.29
C ARG A 35 -3.17 4.80 -11.57
N VAL A 36 -2.56 3.85 -12.27
CA VAL A 36 -2.10 2.58 -11.68
C VAL A 36 -0.63 2.72 -11.34
N ILE A 37 -0.28 2.49 -10.07
CA ILE A 37 1.05 2.70 -9.52
C ILE A 37 1.49 1.43 -8.79
N LEU A 38 2.76 1.06 -8.98
CA LEU A 38 3.41 -0.01 -8.23
C LEU A 38 4.19 0.60 -7.07
N VAL A 39 3.95 0.07 -5.87
CA VAL A 39 4.47 0.58 -4.61
C VAL A 39 5.23 -0.54 -3.94
N ASN A 40 6.54 -0.36 -3.76
CA ASN A 40 7.37 -1.35 -3.09
C ASN A 40 7.32 -1.10 -1.57
N LEU A 41 6.84 -2.11 -0.85
CA LEU A 41 6.80 -2.16 0.60
C LEU A 41 7.89 -3.08 1.13
N LYS A 42 8.74 -2.55 2.02
CA LYS A 42 9.61 -3.40 2.83
C LYS A 42 8.76 -4.27 3.75
N ARG A 43 9.13 -5.55 3.90
CA ARG A 43 8.36 -6.57 4.65
C ARG A 43 8.05 -6.20 6.11
N PHE A 44 8.76 -5.24 6.69
CA PHE A 44 8.49 -4.68 8.02
C PHE A 44 7.16 -3.91 8.14
N TYR A 45 6.39 -3.76 7.06
CA TYR A 45 5.06 -3.14 7.13
C TYR A 45 4.06 -3.94 7.99
N ASP A 46 4.30 -5.23 8.23
CA ASP A 46 3.45 -6.06 9.09
C ASP A 46 3.50 -5.66 10.57
N THR A 47 4.54 -4.92 11.00
CA THR A 47 4.64 -4.34 12.35
C THR A 47 4.15 -2.89 12.41
N MET A 48 3.88 -2.26 11.26
CA MET A 48 3.41 -0.88 11.20
C MET A 48 1.92 -0.79 11.52
N ARG A 49 1.47 0.34 12.08
CA ARG A 49 0.03 0.60 12.18
C ARG A 49 -0.55 0.85 10.78
N PRO A 50 -1.84 0.54 10.53
CA PRO A 50 -2.48 0.79 9.23
C PRO A 50 -2.30 2.23 8.71
N GLU A 51 -2.37 3.22 9.59
CA GLU A 51 -2.17 4.63 9.28
C GLU A 51 -0.76 4.96 8.79
N GLU A 52 0.25 4.27 9.32
CA GLU A 52 1.65 4.46 8.91
C GLU A 52 1.90 3.86 7.53
N LEU A 53 1.27 2.72 7.24
CA LEU A 53 1.29 2.16 5.90
C LEU A 53 0.71 3.15 4.89
N VAL A 54 -0.42 3.79 5.20
CA VAL A 54 -1.03 4.80 4.32
C VAL A 54 -0.06 5.93 4.00
N LYS A 55 0.68 6.45 4.99
CA LYS A 55 1.68 7.51 4.78
C LYS A 55 2.80 7.07 3.84
N VAL A 56 3.30 5.85 4.01
CA VAL A 56 4.34 5.27 3.14
C VAL A 56 3.82 5.18 1.71
N VAL A 57 2.61 4.65 1.51
CA VAL A 57 2.01 4.52 0.17
C VAL A 57 1.80 5.89 -0.46
N LEU A 58 1.21 6.85 0.27
CA LEU A 58 1.01 8.23 -0.21
C LEU A 58 2.31 8.88 -0.67
N SER A 59 3.39 8.77 0.12
CA SER A 59 4.71 9.31 -0.25
C SER A 59 5.31 8.72 -1.53
N GLN A 60 4.84 7.55 -1.97
CA GLN A 60 5.27 6.92 -3.22
C GLN A 60 4.35 7.26 -4.39
N VAL A 61 3.04 7.43 -4.15
CA VAL A 61 2.05 7.71 -5.20
C VAL A 61 1.86 9.21 -5.51
N GLU A 62 2.28 10.10 -4.60
CA GLU A 62 2.23 11.56 -4.80
C GLU A 62 3.51 12.15 -5.42
N LYS A 63 4.50 11.31 -5.72
CA LYS A 63 5.65 11.69 -6.56
C LYS A 63 5.23 11.89 -8.01
#